data_AF-A0A645IQ65-F1
#
_entry.id   AF-A0A645IQ65-F1
#
_cell.length_a   1.000
_cell.length_b   1.000
_cell.length_c   1.000
_cell.angle_alpha   90.00
_cell.angle_beta   90.00
_cell.angle_gamma   90.00
#
_symmetry.space_group_name_H-M   'P 1'
#
loop_
_entity.id
_entity.type
_entity.pdbx_description
1 polymer ?
#
loop_
_entity_poly.entity_id
_entity_poly.type
_entity_poly.pdbx_seq_one_letter_code
_entity_poly.pdbx_strand_id
1 'polypeptide(L)' 'MNDPHWLARGDFIEYEDQTLQKTIKALGIVPKFQKTPGKVWRGAPALGQDTKTILTHLLGYTDEQIETLKEQGLI' A
#
# COMPACT_ATOMS: atom_id res chain seq x y z
N MET A 1 -16.26 -7.20 -15.65
CA MET A 1 -15.38 -8.22 -15.03
C MET A 1 -15.52 -9.63 -15.63
N ASN A 2 -16.52 -9.90 -16.48
CA ASN A 2 -16.75 -11.26 -17.01
C ASN A 2 -16.19 -11.46 -18.43
N ASP A 3 -15.35 -10.55 -18.93
CA ASP A 3 -14.78 -10.71 -20.26
C ASP A 3 -13.77 -11.87 -20.26
N PRO A 4 -13.92 -12.88 -21.15
CA PRO A 4 -13.06 -14.05 -21.17
C PRO A 4 -11.57 -13.73 -21.37
N HIS A 5 -11.24 -12.69 -22.14
CA HIS A 5 -9.86 -12.33 -22.42
C HIS A 5 -9.16 -11.79 -21.17
N TRP A 6 -9.83 -10.91 -20.43
CA TRP A 6 -9.29 -10.31 -19.21
C TRP A 6 -9.13 -11.34 -18.08
N LEU A 7 -10.10 -12.26 -17.98
CA LEU A 7 -10.04 -13.37 -17.02
C LEU A 7 -8.88 -14.33 -17.35
N ALA A 8 -8.72 -14.72 -18.62
CA ALA A 8 -7.66 -15.62 -19.05
C ALA A 8 -6.24 -15.07 -18.80
N ARG A 9 -6.12 -13.74 -18.70
CA ARG A 9 -4.83 -13.05 -18.49
C ARG A 9 -4.54 -12.71 -17.04
N GLY A 10 -5.46 -13.01 -16.13
CA GLY A 10 -5.34 -12.62 -14.72
C GLY A 10 -5.22 -11.10 -14.56
N ASP A 11 -6.01 -10.35 -15.33
CA ASP A 11 -5.98 -8.89 -15.30
C ASP A 11 -6.71 -8.32 -14.08
N PHE A 12 -7.52 -9.13 -13.40
CA PHE A 12 -8.07 -8.80 -12.09
C PHE A 12 -7.32 -9.55 -10.98
N ILE A 13 -6.98 -8.84 -9.93
CA ILE A 13 -6.33 -9.37 -8.74
C ILE A 13 -7.15 -9.02 -7.50
N GLU A 14 -6.88 -9.72 -6.41
CA GLU A 14 -7.44 -9.43 -5.10
C GLU A 14 -6.32 -9.14 -4.11
N TYR A 15 -6.50 -8.11 -3.29
CA TYR A 15 -5.60 -7.76 -2.21
C TYR A 15 -6.35 -7.06 -1.09
N GLU A 16 -5.78 -7.08 0.11
CA GLU A 16 -6.31 -6.36 1.25
C GLU A 16 -6.01 -4.87 1.12
N ASP A 17 -7.07 -4.05 1.09
CA ASP A 17 -6.98 -2.62 1.26
C ASP A 17 -6.95 -2.30 2.76
N GLN A 18 -5.86 -1.71 3.24
CA GLN A 18 -5.64 -1.50 4.67
C GLN A 18 -6.43 -0.29 5.19
N THR A 19 -6.79 0.64 4.31
CA THR A 19 -7.70 1.75 4.64
C THR A 19 -9.10 1.21 4.95
N LEU A 20 -9.60 0.30 4.11
CA LEU A 20 -10.95 -0.27 4.24
C LEU A 20 -11.01 -1.50 5.14
N GLN A 21 -9.86 -2.10 5.46
CA GLN A 21 -9.71 -3.39 6.17
C GLN A 21 -10.51 -4.50 5.47
N LYS A 22 -10.43 -4.55 4.14
CA LYS A 22 -11.20 -5.48 3.31
C LYS A 22 -10.39 -5.97 2.12
N THR A 23 -10.62 -7.22 1.73
CA THR A 23 -10.20 -7.71 0.42
C THR A 23 -11.02 -7.04 -0.66
N ILE A 24 -10.34 -6.39 -1.60
CA ILE A 24 -10.96 -5.77 -2.77
C ILE A 24 -10.47 -6.43 -4.05
N LYS A 25 -11.28 -6.35 -5.11
CA LYS A 25 -10.91 -6.78 -6.46
C LYS A 25 -10.61 -5.57 -7.33
N ALA A 26 -9.42 -5.53 -7.91
CA ALA A 26 -8.93 -4.41 -8.70
C ALA A 26 -8.19 -4.88 -9.96
N LEU A 27 -7.85 -3.95 -10.85
CA LEU A 27 -6.96 -4.24 -11.97
C LEU A 27 -5.55 -4.52 -11.47
N GLY A 28 -4.97 -5.59 -11.98
CA GLY A 28 -3.60 -5.98 -11.69
C GLY A 28 -2.57 -5.16 -12.46
N ILE A 29 -1.30 -5.51 -12.25
CA ILE A 29 -0.18 -4.78 -12.83
C ILE A 29 -0.10 -5.03 -14.34
N VAL A 30 0.08 -3.95 -15.09
CA VAL A 30 0.30 -3.92 -16.55
C VAL A 30 1.48 -2.99 -16.89
N PRO A 31 2.35 -3.35 -17.86
CA PRO A 31 2.37 -4.59 -18.63
C PRO A 31 2.87 -5.81 -17.82
N LYS A 32 2.64 -7.02 -18.34
CA LYS A 32 3.10 -8.27 -17.72
C LYS A 32 4.55 -8.56 -18.13
N PHE A 33 5.51 -8.26 -17.26
CA PHE A 33 6.93 -8.58 -17.50
C PHE A 33 7.21 -10.07 -17.24
N GLN A 34 7.93 -10.72 -18.16
CA GLN A 34 8.26 -12.14 -18.03
C GLN A 34 9.35 -12.41 -16.97
N LYS A 35 10.44 -11.61 -16.97
CA LYS A 35 11.61 -11.85 -16.10
C LYS A 35 11.47 -11.19 -14.72
N THR A 36 10.77 -10.06 -14.66
CA THR A 36 10.61 -9.24 -13.46
C THR A 36 9.15 -8.84 -13.27
N PRO A 37 8.24 -9.80 -13.05
CA PRO A 37 6.82 -9.50 -12.90
C PRO A 37 6.59 -8.58 -11.70
N GLY A 38 5.87 -7.48 -11.93
CA GLY A 38 5.43 -6.62 -10.84
C GLY A 38 4.48 -7.38 -9.89
N LYS A 39 4.48 -6.98 -8.62
CA LYS A 39 3.61 -7.57 -7.58
C LYS A 39 2.90 -6.48 -6.80
N VAL A 40 1.63 -6.69 -6.50
CA VAL A 40 0.95 -5.92 -5.45
C VAL A 40 1.36 -6.57 -4.12
N TRP A 41 2.24 -5.89 -3.41
CA TRP A 41 2.82 -6.38 -2.16
C TRP A 41 2.14 -5.79 -0.92
N ARG A 42 1.37 -4.71 -1.09
CA ARG A 42 0.57 -4.05 -0.05
C ARG A 42 -0.56 -3.26 -0.71
N GLY A 43 -1.75 -3.23 -0.10
CA GLY A 43 -2.85 -2.36 -0.53
C GLY A 43 -2.67 -0.90 -0.10
N ALA A 44 -3.71 -0.07 -0.27
CA ALA A 44 -3.65 1.32 0.15
C ALA A 44 -3.51 1.41 1.69
N PRO A 45 -2.52 2.16 2.20
CA PRO A 45 -2.29 2.28 3.64
C PRO A 45 -3.35 3.19 4.28
N ALA A 46 -3.67 2.93 5.55
CA ALA A 46 -4.47 3.87 6.34
C ALA A 46 -3.75 5.22 6.50
N LEU A 47 -4.52 6.29 6.77
CA LEU A 47 -3.95 7.60 7.04
C LEU A 47 -2.97 7.53 8.22
N GLY A 48 -1.74 7.97 8.00
CA GLY A 48 -0.68 7.98 9.02
C GLY A 48 -0.02 6.62 9.32
N GLN A 49 -0.40 5.54 8.62
CA GLN A 49 0.07 4.17 8.93
C GLN A 49 1.60 4.03 8.96
N ASP A 50 2.31 4.73 8.07
CA ASP A 50 3.76 4.65 7.97
C ASP A 50 4.50 5.84 8.61
N THR A 51 3.79 6.81 9.23
CA THR A 51 4.39 8.06 9.75
C THR A 51 5.51 7.78 10.73
N LYS A 52 5.26 6.95 11.76
CA LYS A 52 6.28 6.60 12.76
C LYS A 52 7.48 5.90 12.11
N THR A 53 7.22 4.90 11.27
CA THR A 53 8.26 4.11 10.59
C THR A 53 9.19 4.99 9.75
N ILE A 54 8.64 5.96 9.01
CA ILE A 54 9.44 6.87 8.18
C ILE A 54 10.25 7.82 9.06
N LEU A 55 9.62 8.47 10.04
CA LEU A 55 10.29 9.42 10.93
C LEU A 55 11.44 8.75 11.68
N THR A 56 11.26 7.53 12.19
CA THR A 56 12.31 6.81 12.93
C THR A 56 13.36 6.22 11.99
N HIS A 57 12.98 5.34 11.06
CA HIS A 57 13.94 4.50 10.35
C HIS A 57 14.60 5.17 9.16
N LEU A 58 13.92 6.13 8.52
CA LEU A 58 14.47 6.83 7.35
C LEU A 58 15.07 8.19 7.73
N LEU A 59 14.47 8.87 8.71
CA LEU A 59 14.84 10.24 9.06
C LEU A 59 15.56 10.38 10.40
N GLY A 60 15.60 9.32 11.22
CA GLY A 60 16.38 9.28 12.47
C GLY A 60 15.77 10.07 13.64
N TYR A 61 14.47 10.34 13.61
CA TYR A 61 13.78 10.99 14.73
C TYR A 61 13.70 10.05 15.94
N THR A 62 13.89 10.60 17.13
CA THR A 62 13.64 9.88 18.37
C THR A 62 12.13 9.83 18.67
N ASP A 63 11.72 8.92 19.56
CA ASP A 63 10.32 8.85 19.98
C ASP A 63 9.86 10.17 20.63
N GLU A 64 10.72 10.86 21.39
CA GLU A 64 10.40 12.15 22.02
C GLU A 64 10.14 13.26 21.00
N GLN A 65 10.92 13.29 19.91
CA GLN A 65 10.72 14.26 18.83
C GLN A 65 9.40 14.00 18.10
N ILE A 66 9.02 12.74 17.91
CA ILE A 66 7.76 12.35 17.26
C ILE A 66 6.57 12.72 18.15
N GLU A 67 6.63 12.47 19.46
CA GLU A 67 5.56 12.89 20.37
C GLU A 67 5.40 14.41 20.41
N THR A 68 6.50 15.18 20.36
CA THR A 68 6.44 16.64 20.25
C THR A 68 5.65 17.10 19.01
N LEU A 69 5.86 16.45 17.85
CA LEU A 69 5.12 16.79 16.62
C LEU A 69 3.63 16.46 16.73
N LYS A 70 3.27 15.37 17.41
CA LYS A 70 1.86 14.99 17.67
C LYS A 70 1.19 15.99 18.60
N GLU A 71 1.85 16.37 19.69
CA GLU A 71 1.33 17.36 20.65
C GLU A 71 1.08 18.73 20.00
N GLN A 72 1.90 19.09 19.01
CA GLN A 72 1.73 20.31 18.22
C GLN A 72 0.66 20.19 17.12
N GLY A 73 0.07 19.00 16.91
CA GLY A 73 -0.90 18.73 15.85
C GLY A 73 -0.31 18.84 14.43
N LEU A 74 1.00 18.64 14.30
CA LEU A 74 1.69 18.68 13.00
C LEU A 74 1.67 17.32 12.28
N ILE A 75 1.44 16.23 13.01
CA ILE A 75 1.29 14.86 12.50
C ILE A 75 0.19 14.10 13.25
#